data_AF-A0A918TS99-F1
#
_entry.id   AF-A0A918TS99-F1
#
_cell.length_a   1.000
_cell.length_b   1.000
_cell.length_c   1.000
_cell.angle_alpha   90.00
_cell.angle_beta   90.00
_cell.angle_gamma   90.00
#
_symmetry.space_group_name_H-M   'P 1'
#
loop_
_entity.id
_entity.type
_entity.pdbx_description
1 polymer ?
#
loop_
_entity_poly.entity_id
_entity_poly.type
_entity_poly.pdbx_seq_one_letter_code
_entity_poly.pdbx_strand_id
1 'polypeptide(L)'
;MNNILLLAGLGTLVVLSSCKDKETVSVEPTEVGETSLSLESYLLKEAPENPVAISQVFANPTPGTKVTVTGEVMGRSEPFVENRAMLVLGDPTKIIPCNRNDDDHCETPWDVCCDDPDVIKTSIATIQILDNEGMPVKEGLKGLGGIQELTTLTVVGTIAEGSNEQNLIINAEGIHVGETDEFMTKNH
;
A
#
# COMPACT_ATOMS: atom_id res chain seq x y z
N MET A 1 -5.45 -70.75 44.25
CA MET A 1 -4.50 -71.27 43.24
C MET A 1 -3.63 -70.10 42.78
N ASN A 2 -2.31 -70.23 42.97
CA ASN A 2 -1.19 -69.34 42.60
C ASN A 2 -1.27 -67.85 43.03
N ASN A 3 -0.53 -67.30 44.02
CA ASN A 3 0.93 -67.33 44.36
C ASN A 3 1.80 -66.93 43.15
N ILE A 4 2.64 -65.88 43.11
CA ILE A 4 3.69 -65.33 44.00
C ILE A 4 4.12 -63.96 43.41
N LEU A 5 4.17 -62.82 44.11
CA LEU A 5 5.19 -62.28 45.05
C LEU A 5 6.57 -61.86 44.47
N LEU A 6 6.97 -60.62 44.84
CA LEU A 6 8.32 -60.04 45.06
C LEU A 6 9.12 -59.55 43.82
N LEU A 7 9.43 -58.25 43.65
CA LEU A 7 10.35 -57.32 44.36
C LEU A 7 11.84 -57.41 43.96
N ALA A 8 12.36 -56.24 43.57
CA ALA A 8 13.72 -55.69 43.79
C ALA A 8 14.88 -55.95 42.79
N GLY A 9 15.68 -54.89 42.58
CA GLY A 9 17.09 -54.91 42.12
C GLY A 9 17.30 -54.32 40.72
N LEU A 10 17.68 -53.04 40.53
CA LEU A 10 19.00 -52.39 40.72
C LEU A 10 20.11 -52.87 39.75
N GLY A 11 20.50 -52.01 38.81
CA GLY A 11 21.92 -51.82 38.45
C GLY A 11 22.42 -52.19 37.03
N THR A 12 22.92 -51.14 36.35
CA THR A 12 24.22 -51.05 35.64
C THR A 12 24.26 -51.01 34.10
N LEU A 13 24.85 -49.89 33.64
CA LEU A 13 25.44 -49.51 32.35
C LEU A 13 26.00 -50.63 31.45
N VAL A 14 25.73 -50.52 30.13
CA VAL A 14 26.73 -50.72 29.06
C VAL A 14 26.47 -49.72 27.92
N VAL A 15 27.52 -48.98 27.57
CA VAL A 15 27.64 -48.05 26.44
C VAL A 15 28.13 -48.83 25.21
N LEU A 16 27.51 -48.63 24.04
CA LEU A 16 28.16 -48.87 22.74
C LEU A 16 27.77 -47.78 21.73
N SER A 17 28.79 -47.12 21.22
CA SER A 17 28.77 -46.11 20.15
C SER A 17 28.28 -46.70 18.83
N SER A 18 27.51 -45.93 18.05
CA SER A 18 27.60 -45.97 16.60
C SER A 18 27.20 -44.64 15.99
N CYS A 19 28.11 -44.15 15.15
CA CYS A 19 28.19 -42.85 14.51
C CYS A 19 27.00 -42.55 13.59
N LYS A 20 26.62 -41.26 13.52
CA LYS A 20 26.78 -40.44 12.31
C LYS A 20 26.41 -39.01 12.70
N ASP A 21 27.43 -38.18 12.96
CA ASP A 21 27.23 -36.74 13.10
C ASP A 21 26.53 -36.22 11.85
N LYS A 22 25.34 -35.70 12.08
CA LYS A 22 24.50 -35.07 11.08
C LYS A 22 25.21 -33.79 10.70
N GLU A 23 25.79 -33.80 9.50
CA GLU A 23 26.32 -32.64 8.82
C GLU A 23 25.26 -31.54 8.87
N THR A 24 25.44 -30.61 9.80
CA THR A 24 24.73 -29.35 9.86
C THR A 24 25.15 -28.59 8.62
N VAL A 25 24.32 -28.69 7.58
CA VAL A 25 24.33 -27.76 6.47
C VAL A 25 24.09 -26.39 7.10
N SER A 26 25.19 -25.69 7.36
CA SER A 26 25.21 -24.26 7.59
C SER A 26 24.73 -23.65 6.28
N VAL A 27 23.43 -23.45 6.18
CA VAL A 27 22.85 -22.59 5.16
C VAL A 27 23.28 -21.20 5.58
N GLU A 28 24.43 -20.78 5.06
CA GLU A 28 24.79 -19.38 4.93
C GLU A 28 23.54 -18.65 4.41
N PRO A 29 23.10 -17.54 5.02
CA PRO A 29 22.05 -16.74 4.44
C PRO A 29 22.58 -16.30 3.08
N THR A 30 22.14 -16.98 2.02
CA THR A 30 22.16 -16.43 0.68
C THR A 30 21.41 -15.12 0.82
N GLU A 31 22.15 -14.01 0.84
CA GLU A 31 21.62 -12.72 0.42
C GLU A 31 20.99 -12.97 -0.95
N VAL A 32 19.68 -13.20 -0.94
CA VAL A 32 18.85 -12.89 -2.08
C VAL A 32 19.12 -11.41 -2.26
N GLY A 33 19.94 -11.07 -3.26
CA GLY A 33 20.13 -9.70 -3.68
C GLY A 33 18.76 -9.19 -4.09
N GLU A 34 18.03 -8.63 -3.13
CA GLU A 34 16.85 -7.83 -3.37
C GLU A 34 17.33 -6.73 -4.31
N THR A 35 16.97 -6.85 -5.59
CA THR A 35 17.07 -5.72 -6.49
C THR A 35 16.01 -4.76 -5.98
N SER A 36 16.37 -3.94 -4.99
CA SER A 36 15.47 -2.96 -4.39
C SER A 36 15.06 -2.01 -5.50
N LEU A 37 13.83 -2.14 -5.99
CA LEU A 37 13.21 -1.11 -6.81
C LEU A 37 13.24 0.16 -5.97
N SER A 38 13.99 1.16 -6.43
CA SER A 38 14.04 2.48 -5.80
C SER A 38 12.72 3.18 -6.12
N LEU A 39 11.94 3.53 -5.10
CA LEU A 39 10.65 4.21 -5.30
C LEU A 39 10.82 5.55 -6.02
N GLU A 40 11.99 6.18 -5.92
CA GLU A 40 12.34 7.39 -6.65
C GLU A 40 12.27 7.22 -8.18
N SER A 41 12.44 6.00 -8.71
CA SER A 41 12.30 5.78 -10.16
C SER A 41 10.87 5.96 -10.66
N TYR A 42 9.89 5.92 -9.77
CA TYR A 42 8.48 6.18 -10.09
C TYR A 42 8.15 7.68 -10.06
N LEU A 43 9.04 8.55 -9.56
CA LEU A 43 8.80 10.00 -9.56
C LEU A 43 9.02 10.59 -10.95
N LEU A 44 7.96 11.15 -11.51
CA LEU A 44 7.95 11.84 -12.79
C LEU A 44 8.31 13.31 -12.59
N LYS A 45 9.27 13.79 -13.37
CA LYS A 45 9.71 15.20 -13.34
C LYS A 45 8.67 16.17 -13.90
N GLU A 46 7.95 15.72 -14.93
CA GLU A 46 6.95 16.52 -15.63
C GLU A 46 5.55 15.94 -15.37
N ALA A 47 4.55 16.81 -15.33
CA ALA A 47 3.17 16.41 -15.17
C ALA A 47 2.69 15.60 -16.39
N PRO A 48 2.11 14.40 -16.19
CA PRO A 48 1.43 13.67 -17.26
C PRO A 48 0.28 14.48 -17.87
N GLU A 49 0.08 14.33 -19.18
CA GLU A 49 -1.00 15.02 -19.88
C GLU A 49 -2.36 14.36 -19.65
N ASN A 50 -3.43 15.16 -19.76
CA ASN A 50 -4.83 14.71 -19.81
C ASN A 50 -5.26 13.80 -18.64
N PRO A 51 -5.01 14.16 -17.38
CA PRO A 51 -5.55 13.41 -16.27
C PRO A 51 -7.08 13.46 -16.25
N VAL A 52 -7.70 12.35 -15.86
CA VAL A 52 -9.14 12.29 -15.57
C VAL A 52 -9.38 12.29 -14.06
N ALA A 53 -10.58 12.71 -13.65
CA ALA A 53 -10.96 12.68 -12.25
C ALA A 53 -11.14 11.23 -11.76
N ILE A 54 -10.78 10.95 -10.51
CA ILE A 54 -10.82 9.59 -9.93
C ILE A 54 -12.25 9.02 -9.97
N SER A 55 -13.26 9.84 -9.65
CA SER A 55 -14.67 9.41 -9.67
C SER A 55 -15.14 8.97 -11.07
N GLN A 56 -14.56 9.52 -12.15
CA GLN A 56 -14.88 9.09 -13.52
C GLN A 56 -14.35 7.69 -13.82
N VAL A 57 -13.15 7.37 -13.33
CA VAL A 57 -12.57 6.02 -13.45
C VAL A 57 -13.34 5.04 -12.57
N PHE A 58 -13.70 5.45 -11.35
CA PHE A 58 -14.43 4.62 -10.39
C PHE A 58 -15.82 4.21 -10.90
N ALA A 59 -16.48 5.04 -11.72
CA ALA A 59 -17.81 4.74 -12.25
C ALA A 59 -17.87 3.46 -13.11
N ASN A 60 -16.75 3.08 -13.75
CA ASN A 60 -16.65 1.84 -14.51
C ASN A 60 -15.20 1.31 -14.50
N PRO A 61 -14.74 0.76 -13.37
CA PRO A 61 -13.36 0.36 -13.21
C PRO A 61 -13.12 -0.91 -14.02
N THR A 62 -12.28 -0.81 -15.05
CA THR A 62 -11.98 -1.91 -15.95
C THR A 62 -10.53 -2.37 -15.72
N PRO A 63 -10.30 -3.49 -14.99
CA PRO A 63 -8.96 -4.02 -14.78
C PRO A 63 -8.14 -4.17 -16.06
N GLY A 64 -6.83 -3.93 -15.96
CA GLY A 64 -5.90 -3.92 -17.08
C GLY A 64 -5.93 -2.66 -17.93
N THR A 65 -6.84 -1.71 -17.67
CA THR A 65 -6.91 -0.44 -18.39
C THR A 65 -5.86 0.54 -17.87
N LYS A 66 -5.10 1.17 -18.78
CA LYS A 66 -4.20 2.28 -18.46
C LYS A 66 -4.98 3.56 -18.21
N VAL A 67 -4.62 4.28 -17.16
CA VAL A 67 -5.26 5.53 -16.75
C VAL A 67 -4.22 6.55 -16.28
N THR A 68 -4.56 7.83 -16.45
CA THR A 68 -3.86 8.94 -15.80
C THR A 68 -4.90 9.66 -14.94
N VAL A 69 -4.66 9.72 -13.63
CA VAL A 69 -5.59 10.36 -12.69
C VAL A 69 -4.90 11.47 -11.92
N THR A 70 -5.65 12.50 -11.53
CA THR A 70 -5.19 13.52 -10.58
C THR A 70 -6.09 13.52 -9.36
N GLY A 71 -5.49 13.70 -8.19
CA GLY A 71 -6.20 13.87 -6.93
C GLY A 71 -5.27 14.38 -5.85
N GLU A 72 -5.76 14.37 -4.61
CA GLU A 72 -4.99 14.79 -3.44
C GLU A 72 -4.86 13.64 -2.45
N VAL A 73 -3.76 13.61 -1.68
CA VAL A 73 -3.59 12.64 -0.60
C VAL A 73 -4.52 13.02 0.56
N MET A 74 -5.75 12.52 0.48
CA MET A 74 -6.87 12.82 1.36
C MET A 74 -7.92 11.70 1.31
N GLY A 75 -9.03 11.87 2.04
CA GLY A 75 -10.17 10.96 1.96
C GLY A 75 -10.36 10.09 3.21
N ARG A 76 -9.37 10.09 4.12
CA ARG A 76 -9.46 9.50 5.46
C ARG A 76 -8.36 10.02 6.37
N SER A 77 -8.52 9.84 7.68
CA SER A 77 -7.53 10.20 8.70
C SER A 77 -6.13 9.59 8.49
N GLU A 78 -6.03 8.35 8.00
CA GLU A 78 -4.78 7.65 7.70
C GLU A 78 -4.69 7.32 6.20
N PRO A 79 -4.26 8.26 5.34
CA PRO A 79 -4.22 8.03 3.91
C PRO A 79 -3.00 7.21 3.45
N PHE A 80 -2.00 7.00 4.31
CA PHE A 80 -0.81 6.21 4.00
C PHE A 80 -0.86 4.84 4.66
N VAL A 81 -0.35 3.81 3.97
CA VAL A 81 -0.10 2.51 4.59
C VAL A 81 1.34 2.47 5.08
N GLU A 82 1.52 2.26 6.38
CA GLU A 82 2.86 2.19 6.97
C GLU A 82 3.69 1.07 6.33
N ASN A 83 4.95 1.39 5.99
CA ASN A 83 5.94 0.46 5.42
C ASN A 83 5.48 -0.24 4.12
N ARG A 84 4.52 0.32 3.39
CA ARG A 84 4.08 -0.16 2.08
C ARG A 84 3.92 0.99 1.12
N ALA A 85 4.23 0.74 -0.15
CA ALA A 85 4.16 1.76 -1.18
C ALA A 85 2.71 1.95 -1.64
N MET A 86 1.84 2.34 -0.71
CA MET A 86 0.41 2.47 -0.90
C MET A 86 -0.11 3.73 -0.20
N LEU A 87 -1.04 4.41 -0.86
CA LEU A 87 -1.77 5.54 -0.28
C LEU A 87 -3.20 5.62 -0.83
N VAL A 88 -4.03 6.41 -0.19
CA VAL A 88 -5.35 6.82 -0.66
C VAL A 88 -5.25 8.18 -1.34
N LEU A 89 -5.79 8.26 -2.55
CA LEU A 89 -5.89 9.48 -3.33
C LEU A 89 -7.37 9.82 -3.51
N GLY A 90 -7.77 11.01 -3.07
CA GLY A 90 -9.14 11.52 -3.15
C GLY A 90 -9.36 12.45 -4.34
N ASP A 91 -10.58 12.46 -4.86
CA ASP A 91 -11.04 13.33 -5.95
C ASP A 91 -11.48 14.71 -5.41
N PRO A 92 -10.68 15.78 -5.60
CA PRO A 92 -11.02 17.11 -5.10
C PRO A 92 -12.24 17.75 -5.81
N THR A 93 -12.76 17.13 -6.87
CA THR A 93 -14.00 17.58 -7.52
C THR A 93 -15.27 17.05 -6.84
N LYS A 94 -15.13 16.10 -5.90
CA LYS A 94 -16.24 15.41 -5.25
C LYS A 94 -16.24 15.50 -3.74
N ILE A 95 -15.06 15.55 -3.14
CA ILE A 95 -14.87 15.58 -1.69
C ILE A 95 -14.00 16.77 -1.29
N ILE A 96 -14.28 17.32 -0.11
CA ILE A 96 -13.67 18.53 0.43
C ILE A 96 -12.94 18.17 1.73
N PRO A 97 -11.61 18.31 1.79
CA PRO A 97 -10.88 18.01 3.02
C PRO A 97 -11.22 19.01 4.13
N CYS A 98 -11.12 18.57 5.37
CA CYS A 98 -11.51 19.33 6.56
C CYS A 98 -10.87 20.72 6.66
N ASN A 99 -9.63 20.91 6.20
CA ASN A 99 -8.98 22.23 6.22
C ASN A 99 -9.61 23.26 5.28
N ARG A 100 -10.48 22.82 4.37
CA ARG A 100 -11.23 23.68 3.45
C ARG A 100 -12.68 23.86 3.88
N ASN A 101 -13.09 23.22 4.99
CA ASN A 101 -14.37 23.48 5.63
C ASN A 101 -14.22 24.67 6.59
N ASP A 102 -15.33 25.37 6.85
CA ASP A 102 -15.36 26.49 7.81
C ASP A 102 -15.07 26.04 9.27
N ASP A 103 -14.92 24.74 9.51
CA ASP A 103 -14.63 24.11 10.79
C ASP A 103 -13.12 23.79 10.93
N ASP A 104 -12.33 24.83 11.20
CA ASP A 104 -10.85 24.83 11.29
C ASP A 104 -10.31 24.15 12.58
N HIS A 105 -11.01 23.10 13.06
CA HIS A 105 -10.71 22.44 14.34
C HIS A 105 -10.39 20.94 14.20
N CYS A 106 -10.38 20.39 12.99
CA CYS A 106 -10.04 18.98 12.78
C CYS A 106 -8.55 18.72 12.96
N GLU A 107 -8.21 17.72 13.79
CA GLU A 107 -6.82 17.26 13.99
C GLU A 107 -6.20 16.65 12.71
N THR A 108 -7.07 16.21 11.79
CA THR A 108 -6.71 15.60 10.50
C THR A 108 -7.25 16.47 9.35
N PRO A 109 -6.55 17.54 8.97
CA PRO A 109 -7.02 18.50 7.96
C PRO A 109 -7.30 17.91 6.57
N TRP A 110 -6.70 16.76 6.25
CA TRP A 110 -6.88 16.00 5.01
C TRP A 110 -7.99 14.94 5.07
N ASP A 111 -8.62 14.76 6.22
CA ASP A 111 -9.79 13.89 6.31
C ASP A 111 -10.99 14.56 5.63
N VAL A 112 -12.03 13.78 5.35
CA VAL A 112 -13.26 14.22 4.67
C VAL A 112 -14.49 13.74 5.44
N CYS A 113 -14.36 13.57 6.76
CA CYS A 113 -15.41 12.98 7.61
C CYS A 113 -16.73 13.77 7.63
N CYS A 114 -16.73 15.00 7.12
CA CYS A 114 -17.90 15.85 6.94
C CYS A 114 -18.69 15.57 5.65
N ASP A 115 -18.07 14.91 4.66
CA ASP A 115 -18.72 14.56 3.39
C ASP A 115 -19.60 13.31 3.52
N ASP A 116 -20.49 13.10 2.54
CA ASP A 116 -21.34 11.91 2.48
C ASP A 116 -20.48 10.64 2.27
N PRO A 117 -20.61 9.60 3.14
CA PRO A 117 -19.85 8.36 3.02
C PRO A 117 -19.95 7.65 1.66
N ASP A 118 -21.10 7.70 1.00
CA ASP A 118 -21.29 7.08 -0.31
C ASP A 118 -20.57 7.89 -1.42
N VAL A 119 -20.49 9.21 -1.26
CA VAL A 119 -19.68 10.08 -2.12
C VAL A 119 -18.19 9.81 -1.91
N ILE A 120 -17.71 9.76 -0.66
CA ILE A 120 -16.30 9.46 -0.33
C ILE A 120 -15.89 8.14 -0.96
N LYS A 121 -16.70 7.08 -0.76
CA LYS A 121 -16.39 5.74 -1.25
C LYS A 121 -16.17 5.66 -2.76
N THR A 122 -16.91 6.46 -3.52
CA THR A 122 -16.83 6.48 -5.00
C THR A 122 -15.88 7.56 -5.54
N SER A 123 -15.20 8.27 -4.64
CA SER A 123 -14.33 9.41 -4.96
C SER A 123 -12.89 9.21 -4.50
N ILE A 124 -12.52 8.00 -4.06
CA ILE A 124 -11.15 7.66 -3.64
C ILE A 124 -10.60 6.49 -4.45
N ALA A 125 -9.28 6.48 -4.64
CA ALA A 125 -8.55 5.34 -5.19
C ALA A 125 -7.43 4.93 -4.24
N THR A 126 -7.18 3.62 -4.14
CA THR A 126 -5.93 3.13 -3.57
C THR A 126 -4.87 3.16 -4.67
N ILE A 127 -3.81 3.92 -4.45
CA ILE A 127 -2.62 3.93 -5.30
C ILE A 127 -1.60 2.99 -4.69
N GLN A 128 -1.00 2.12 -5.50
CA GLN A 128 0.06 1.22 -5.03
C GLN A 128 1.18 1.09 -6.06
N ILE A 129 2.43 0.94 -5.59
CA ILE A 129 3.58 0.56 -6.42
C ILE A 129 3.92 -0.89 -6.11
N LEU A 130 3.94 -1.72 -7.16
CA LEU A 130 4.23 -3.13 -7.05
C LEU A 130 5.71 -3.44 -7.34
N ASP A 131 6.25 -4.42 -6.63
CA ASP A 131 7.53 -5.04 -6.92
C ASP A 131 7.42 -6.06 -8.07
N ASN A 132 8.54 -6.71 -8.39
CA ASN A 132 8.61 -7.72 -9.45
C ASN A 132 7.78 -8.98 -9.16
N GLU A 133 7.35 -9.18 -7.91
CA GLU A 133 6.50 -10.29 -7.47
C GLU A 133 5.00 -9.92 -7.51
N GLY A 134 4.69 -8.67 -7.90
CA GLY A 134 3.32 -8.15 -7.91
C GLY A 134 2.80 -7.76 -6.53
N MET A 135 3.69 -7.58 -5.55
CA MET A 135 3.35 -7.19 -4.19
C MET A 135 3.66 -5.71 -3.97
N PRO A 136 2.88 -4.97 -3.15
CA PRO A 136 3.25 -3.61 -2.82
C PRO A 136 4.64 -3.53 -2.19
N VAL A 137 5.50 -2.67 -2.72
CA VAL A 137 6.89 -2.50 -2.26
C VAL A 137 6.91 -2.23 -0.74
N LYS A 138 7.87 -2.83 -0.03
CA LYS A 138 7.98 -2.79 1.45
C LYS A 138 8.59 -1.48 1.98
N GLU A 139 8.23 -0.35 1.37
CA GLU A 139 8.68 0.98 1.75
C GLU A 139 7.51 1.96 1.58
N GLY A 140 7.34 2.91 2.51
CA GLY A 140 6.22 3.86 2.51
C GLY A 140 6.36 4.96 1.45
N LEU A 141 5.22 5.50 0.99
CA LEU A 141 5.22 6.65 0.05
C LEU A 141 5.34 8.02 0.74
N LYS A 142 5.09 8.11 2.05
CA LYS A 142 5.15 9.39 2.77
C LYS A 142 6.58 9.93 2.82
N GLY A 143 6.76 11.18 2.41
CA GLY A 143 8.05 11.86 2.30
C GLY A 143 8.76 11.68 0.96
N LEU A 144 8.41 10.65 0.17
CA LEU A 144 9.01 10.41 -1.15
C LEU A 144 8.71 11.59 -2.08
N GLY A 145 9.74 12.28 -2.57
CA GLY A 145 9.55 13.42 -3.48
C GLY A 145 8.69 14.57 -2.92
N GLY A 146 8.51 14.65 -1.59
CA GLY A 146 7.63 15.62 -0.96
C GLY A 146 6.15 15.19 -0.85
N ILE A 147 5.83 13.93 -1.14
CA ILE A 147 4.47 13.39 -0.94
C ILE A 147 4.13 13.42 0.55
N GLN A 148 3.07 14.14 0.89
CA GLN A 148 2.47 14.19 2.22
C GLN A 148 0.95 14.33 2.08
N GLU A 149 0.24 14.48 3.18
CA GLU A 149 -1.18 14.79 3.17
C GLU A 149 -1.46 16.10 2.42
N LEU A 150 -2.61 16.17 1.74
CA LEU A 150 -3.04 17.27 0.85
C LEU A 150 -2.14 17.55 -0.35
N THR A 151 -1.07 16.78 -0.56
CA THR A 151 -0.27 16.89 -1.78
C THR A 151 -1.10 16.45 -2.97
N THR A 152 -1.13 17.28 -4.03
CA THR A 152 -1.73 16.90 -5.31
C THR A 152 -0.80 15.95 -6.05
N LEU A 153 -1.32 14.79 -6.45
CA LEU A 153 -0.60 13.81 -7.24
C LEU A 153 -1.29 13.63 -8.59
N THR A 154 -0.48 13.53 -9.64
CA THR A 154 -0.92 13.00 -10.93
C THR A 154 -0.26 11.64 -11.15
N VAL A 155 -1.07 10.59 -11.24
CA VAL A 155 -0.63 9.21 -11.27
C VAL A 155 -0.93 8.60 -12.63
N VAL A 156 0.10 8.09 -13.30
CA VAL A 156 -0.05 7.19 -14.45
C VAL A 156 0.02 5.77 -13.93
N GLY A 157 -0.92 4.93 -14.33
CA GLY A 157 -0.95 3.55 -13.88
C GLY A 157 -1.92 2.69 -14.64
N THR A 158 -2.11 1.48 -14.11
CA THR A 158 -3.04 0.48 -14.64
C THR A 158 -4.03 0.07 -13.55
N ILE A 159 -5.32 0.01 -13.88
CA ILE A 159 -6.37 -0.45 -12.96
C ILE A 159 -6.09 -1.91 -12.59
N ALA A 160 -5.98 -2.20 -11.30
CA ALA A 160 -5.64 -3.54 -10.82
C ALA A 160 -6.83 -4.50 -10.86
N GLU A 161 -6.54 -5.80 -10.94
CA GLU A 161 -7.53 -6.91 -10.93
C GLU A 161 -8.46 -6.91 -9.71
N GLY A 162 -8.03 -6.33 -8.58
CA GLY A 162 -8.86 -6.18 -7.38
C GLY A 162 -9.91 -5.06 -7.44
N SER A 163 -9.96 -4.30 -8.54
CA SER A 163 -10.88 -3.17 -8.70
C SER A 163 -12.28 -3.63 -9.11
N ASN A 164 -13.30 -2.93 -8.61
CA ASN A 164 -14.71 -3.18 -8.85
C ASN A 164 -15.55 -1.94 -8.48
N GLU A 165 -16.86 -2.03 -8.62
CA GLU A 165 -17.83 -0.96 -8.30
C GLU A 165 -17.82 -0.49 -6.83
N GLN A 166 -17.06 -1.14 -5.94
CA GLN A 166 -16.92 -0.77 -4.53
C GLN A 166 -15.50 -0.36 -4.16
N ASN A 167 -14.52 -0.51 -5.05
CA ASN A 167 -13.12 -0.28 -4.75
C ASN A 167 -12.31 -0.05 -6.04
N LEU A 168 -11.57 1.05 -6.12
CA LEU A 168 -10.65 1.33 -7.21
C LEU A 168 -9.21 1.23 -6.72
N ILE A 169 -8.43 0.35 -7.34
CA ILE A 169 -6.99 0.20 -7.09
C ILE A 169 -6.24 0.49 -8.38
N ILE A 170 -5.22 1.34 -8.29
CA ILE A 170 -4.36 1.70 -9.43
C ILE A 170 -2.93 1.28 -9.10
N ASN A 171 -2.38 0.41 -9.92
CA ASN A 171 -0.95 0.08 -9.91
C ASN A 171 -0.21 1.22 -10.60
N ALA A 172 0.48 2.05 -9.83
CA ALA A 172 1.22 3.19 -10.33
C ALA A 172 2.46 2.75 -11.11
N GLU A 173 2.62 3.34 -12.28
CA GLU A 173 3.79 3.22 -13.15
C GLU A 173 4.61 4.53 -13.13
N GLY A 174 3.99 5.64 -12.71
CA GLY A 174 4.66 6.91 -12.45
C GLY A 174 3.78 7.87 -11.66
N ILE A 175 4.39 8.69 -10.83
CA ILE A 175 3.75 9.67 -9.96
C ILE A 175 4.43 11.02 -10.15
N HIS A 176 3.67 12.02 -10.53
CA HIS A 176 4.11 13.41 -10.49
C HIS A 176 3.54 14.10 -9.25
N VAL A 177 4.40 14.79 -8.51
CA VAL A 177 4.02 15.62 -7.36
C VAL A 177 3.74 17.03 -7.87
N GLY A 178 2.47 17.44 -7.85
CA GLY A 178 2.03 18.75 -8.33
C GLY A 178 1.91 19.78 -7.20
N GLU A 179 1.73 21.03 -7.59
CA GLU A 179 1.40 22.12 -6.65
C GLU A 179 -0.10 22.08 -6.31
N THR A 180 -0.43 22.28 -5.02
CA THR A 180 -1.77 22.12 -4.43
C THR A 180 -2.89 22.97 -5.08
N ASP A 181 -2.57 23.96 -5.92
CA ASP A 181 -3.55 24.93 -6.46
C ASP A 181 -3.83 24.83 -7.97
N GLU A 182 -3.07 24.05 -8.76
CA GLU A 182 -3.22 24.09 -10.23
C GLU A 182 -4.45 23.34 -10.78
N PHE A 183 -4.99 22.35 -10.06
CA PHE A 183 -6.11 21.55 -10.58
C PHE A 183 -7.46 22.30 -10.50
N MET A 184 -7.60 23.23 -9.56
CA MET A 184 -8.85 23.96 -9.33
C MET A 184 -9.06 25.15 -10.29
N THR A 185 -8.01 25.62 -10.98
CA THR A 185 -8.11 26.78 -11.89
C THR A 185 -8.47 26.43 -13.33
N LYS A 186 -8.37 25.16 -13.73
CA LYS A 186 -8.61 24.73 -15.13
C LYS A 186 -10.03 24.20 -15.42
N ASN A 187 -10.91 24.10 -14.41
CA ASN A 187 -12.26 23.54 -14.54
C ASN A 187 -13.40 24.55 -14.23
N HIS A 188 -13.16 25.86 -14.36
CA HIS A 188 -14.20 26.90 -14.34
C HIS A 188 -14.42 27.50 -15.73
#